data_AF-A0A562IC07-F1
#
_entry.id   AF-A0A562IC07-F1
#
_cell.length_a   1.000
_cell.length_b   1.000
_cell.length_c   1.000
_cell.angle_alpha   90.00
_cell.angle_beta   90.00
_cell.angle_gamma   90.00
#
_symmetry.space_group_name_H-M   'P 1'
#
loop_
_entity.id
_entity.type
_entity.pdbx_description
1 polymer ?
#
loop_
_entity_poly.entity_id
_entity_poly.type
_entity_poly.pdbx_seq_one_letter_code
_entity_poly.pdbx_strand_id
1 'polypeptide(L)'
;MARAGRWVSRTRDFRFFRTALAAGILLPLGACSGTKVPDAPAVSAGASEAAGPRTTYPLTIDNCGRQVTFNQAPRRVVLPNGASVAEVESMIALGVQDRIVANSQRYGVSDDPTMIAKIDAVPTAGLKLNKNFEVPREQVLAQSPDLVISTWAGGFDDKIWPTSSAYAEQ
;
A
#
# COMPACT_ATOMS: atom_id res chain seq x y z
N MET A 1 -50.47 -7.07 -0.88
CA MET A 1 -50.58 -5.66 -0.44
C MET A 1 -49.22 -5.00 -0.62
N ALA A 2 -48.99 -4.33 -1.75
CA ALA A 2 -47.74 -3.66 -2.08
C ALA A 2 -47.82 -2.18 -1.66
N ARG A 3 -46.86 -1.71 -0.85
CA ARG A 3 -46.73 -0.29 -0.50
C ARG A 3 -45.40 0.23 -1.03
N ALA A 4 -45.48 0.96 -2.13
CA ALA A 4 -44.40 1.76 -2.68
C ALA A 4 -44.10 2.95 -1.75
N GLY A 5 -42.91 2.97 -1.15
CA GLY A 5 -42.39 4.10 -0.38
C GLY A 5 -41.53 4.99 -1.27
N ARG A 6 -42.05 6.17 -1.61
CA ARG A 6 -41.34 7.25 -2.32
C ARG A 6 -40.10 7.69 -1.56
N TRP A 7 -38.94 7.61 -2.19
CA TRP A 7 -37.72 8.27 -1.75
C TRP A 7 -37.83 9.78 -2.03
N VAL A 8 -37.89 10.59 -0.99
CA VAL A 8 -37.80 12.06 -1.06
C VAL A 8 -36.32 12.43 -1.08
N SER A 9 -35.83 12.88 -2.24
CA SER A 9 -34.50 13.45 -2.42
C SER A 9 -34.42 14.81 -1.71
N ARG A 10 -33.71 14.86 -0.57
CA ARG A 10 -33.41 16.12 0.13
C ARG A 10 -32.23 16.79 -0.56
N THR A 11 -32.51 17.71 -1.47
CA THR A 11 -31.54 18.63 -2.06
C THR A 11 -30.97 19.53 -0.97
N ARG A 12 -29.64 19.55 -0.79
CA ARG A 12 -28.94 20.50 0.08
C ARG A 12 -28.73 21.79 -0.69
N ASP A 13 -29.52 22.79 -0.36
CA ASP A 13 -29.38 24.16 -0.86
C ASP A 13 -28.07 24.77 -0.33
N PHE A 14 -27.02 24.73 -1.15
CA PHE A 14 -25.80 25.51 -0.89
C PHE A 14 -26.03 26.95 -1.36
N ARG A 15 -26.38 27.80 -0.40
CA ARG A 15 -26.52 29.24 -0.60
C ARG A 15 -25.15 29.88 -0.85
N PHE A 16 -25.04 30.43 -2.06
CA PHE A 16 -24.03 31.35 -2.55
C PHE A 16 -23.69 32.47 -1.55
N PHE A 17 -22.41 32.56 -1.16
CA PHE A 17 -21.84 33.80 -0.65
C PHE A 17 -21.02 34.44 -1.78
N ARG A 18 -21.56 35.53 -2.33
CA ARG A 18 -20.91 36.40 -3.31
C ARG A 18 -20.17 37.49 -2.54
N THR A 19 -18.86 37.57 -2.68
CA THR A 19 -18.10 38.79 -2.42
C THR A 19 -17.23 39.08 -3.64
N ALA A 20 -17.53 40.20 -4.29
CA ALA A 20 -16.81 40.75 -5.42
C ALA A 20 -15.88 41.86 -4.92
N LEU A 21 -14.65 41.92 -5.44
CA LEU A 21 -13.95 43.19 -5.65
C LEU A 21 -12.95 43.03 -6.80
N ALA A 22 -12.96 44.01 -7.68
CA ALA A 22 -12.32 44.05 -9.00
C ALA A 22 -11.02 44.87 -9.00
N ALA A 23 -10.07 44.50 -9.86
CA ALA A 23 -9.11 45.34 -10.60
C ALA A 23 -8.17 44.39 -11.37
N GLY A 24 -7.96 44.41 -12.68
CA GLY A 24 -8.13 45.49 -13.66
C GLY A 24 -6.76 45.96 -14.16
N ILE A 25 -6.00 45.12 -14.89
CA ILE A 25 -4.82 45.53 -15.68
C ILE A 25 -4.85 44.82 -17.05
N LEU A 26 -4.67 45.62 -18.09
CA LEU A 26 -4.84 45.34 -19.52
C LEU A 26 -3.50 45.58 -20.24
N LEU A 27 -3.29 44.85 -21.36
CA LEU A 27 -2.37 45.07 -22.51
C LEU A 27 -0.94 44.47 -22.43
N PRO A 28 -0.30 44.08 -23.57
CA PRO A 28 -0.78 43.92 -24.96
C PRO A 28 -0.47 42.52 -25.57
N LEU A 29 -1.17 42.19 -26.67
CA LEU A 29 -0.83 41.11 -27.59
C LEU A 29 0.38 41.53 -28.45
N GLY A 30 1.55 40.98 -28.14
CA GLY A 30 2.74 41.06 -28.99
C GLY A 30 2.74 39.95 -30.03
N ALA A 31 2.33 40.26 -31.26
CA ALA A 31 2.63 39.46 -32.43
C ALA A 31 4.10 39.69 -32.84
N CYS A 32 4.90 38.62 -32.90
CA CYS A 32 6.14 38.60 -33.67
C CYS A 32 6.24 37.27 -34.42
N SER A 33 6.09 37.39 -35.73
CA SER A 33 6.34 36.38 -36.75
C SER A 33 7.81 35.99 -36.80
N GLY A 34 8.07 34.70 -37.03
CA GLY A 34 9.20 34.22 -37.84
C GLY A 34 10.60 34.31 -37.21
N THR A 35 10.95 33.33 -36.38
CA THR A 35 12.34 32.90 -36.20
C THR A 35 12.43 31.41 -36.50
N LYS A 36 13.28 31.05 -37.48
CA LYS A 36 13.63 29.67 -37.78
C LYS A 36 14.25 29.04 -36.54
N VAL A 37 13.59 28.04 -35.97
CA VAL A 37 14.18 27.16 -34.95
C VAL A 37 15.19 26.26 -35.69
N PRO A 38 16.49 26.30 -35.35
CA PRO A 38 17.42 25.29 -35.84
C PRO A 38 16.98 23.94 -35.27
N ASP A 39 16.92 22.91 -36.11
CA ASP A 39 16.63 21.54 -35.68
C ASP A 39 17.53 21.17 -34.50
N ALA A 40 16.94 21.09 -33.30
CA ALA A 40 17.61 20.53 -32.16
C ALA A 40 17.83 19.03 -32.45
N PRO A 41 19.04 18.49 -32.22
CA PRO A 41 19.27 17.07 -32.41
C PRO A 41 18.25 16.31 -31.57
N ALA A 42 17.52 15.39 -32.20
CA ALA A 42 16.55 14.53 -31.53
C ALA A 42 17.23 13.88 -30.33
N VAL A 43 16.85 14.33 -29.13
CA VAL A 43 17.25 13.68 -27.89
C VAL A 43 16.59 12.31 -27.96
N SER A 44 17.41 11.30 -28.23
CA SER A 44 16.98 9.91 -28.09
C SER A 44 16.41 9.78 -26.69
N ALA A 45 15.08 9.63 -26.60
CA ALA A 45 14.41 9.25 -25.38
C ALA A 45 14.73 7.77 -25.12
N GLY A 46 16.00 7.49 -24.83
CA GLY A 46 16.33 6.38 -23.96
C GLY A 46 15.67 6.72 -22.64
N ALA A 47 14.55 6.09 -22.36
CA ALA A 47 13.97 6.07 -21.03
C ALA A 47 14.99 5.41 -20.11
N SER A 48 15.94 6.21 -19.64
CA SER A 48 16.73 5.89 -18.47
C SER A 48 15.71 5.85 -17.35
N GLU A 49 15.30 4.65 -16.97
CA GLU A 49 14.56 4.38 -15.75
C GLU A 49 15.32 5.11 -14.64
N ALA A 50 14.81 6.26 -14.22
CA ALA A 50 15.48 7.11 -13.27
C ALA A 50 15.41 6.39 -11.93
N ALA A 51 16.41 5.54 -11.67
CA ALA A 51 16.57 4.90 -10.39
C ALA A 51 16.61 6.01 -9.34
N GLY A 52 15.57 6.07 -8.50
CA GLY A 52 15.53 6.97 -7.37
C GLY A 52 16.76 6.79 -6.48
N PRO A 53 17.02 7.72 -5.55
CA PRO A 53 18.14 7.60 -4.62
C PRO A 53 18.10 6.23 -3.94
N ARG A 54 19.22 5.50 -3.99
CA ARG A 54 19.34 4.20 -3.32
C ARG A 54 19.26 4.40 -1.81
N THR A 55 18.58 3.50 -1.13
CA THR A 55 18.57 3.48 0.34
C THR A 55 19.98 3.23 0.87
N THR A 56 20.45 4.10 1.77
CA THR A 56 21.70 3.91 2.50
C THR A 56 21.41 3.15 3.79
N TYR A 57 22.26 2.17 4.11
CA TYR A 57 22.17 1.37 5.34
C TYR A 57 23.39 1.65 6.25
N PRO A 58 23.26 1.49 7.58
CA PRO A 58 22.05 1.08 8.31
C PRO A 58 20.95 2.14 8.25
N LEU A 59 19.70 1.70 8.06
CA LEU A 59 18.50 2.54 8.05
C LEU A 59 17.70 2.27 9.30
N THR A 60 17.49 3.28 10.13
CA THR A 60 16.61 3.19 11.30
C THR A 60 15.29 3.88 11.02
N ILE A 61 14.19 3.17 11.28
CA ILE A 61 12.83 3.64 11.13
C ILE A 61 12.16 3.60 12.50
N ASP A 62 11.52 4.71 12.90
CA ASP A 62 10.58 4.71 14.02
C ASP A 62 9.27 4.08 13.55
N ASN A 63 8.96 2.89 14.06
CA ASN A 63 7.74 2.17 13.79
C ASN A 63 6.93 2.01 15.08
N CYS A 64 5.87 2.80 15.22
CA CYS A 64 4.99 2.84 16.40
C CYS A 64 5.74 3.10 17.72
N GLY A 65 6.74 3.99 17.70
CA GLY A 65 7.57 4.33 18.87
C GLY A 65 8.70 3.35 19.14
N ARG A 66 8.90 2.34 18.26
CA ARG A 66 10.04 1.42 18.32
C ARG A 66 11.01 1.71 17.20
N GLN A 67 12.28 1.90 17.55
CA GLN A 67 13.34 2.01 16.57
C GLN A 67 13.66 0.62 15.97
N VAL A 68 13.46 0.48 14.67
CA VAL A 68 13.81 -0.73 13.91
C VAL A 68 14.95 -0.38 12.95
N THR A 69 16.10 -1.02 13.14
CA THR A 69 17.27 -0.81 12.28
C THR A 69 17.42 -1.95 11.29
N PHE A 70 17.48 -1.60 10.01
CA PHE A 70 17.79 -2.47 8.91
C PHE A 70 19.26 -2.27 8.51
N ASN A 71 20.07 -3.32 8.59
CA ASN A 71 21.47 -3.26 8.14
C ASN A 71 21.62 -3.48 6.62
N GLN A 72 20.57 -4.01 6.00
CA GLN A 72 20.45 -4.24 4.57
C GLN A 72 18.97 -4.32 4.22
N ALA A 73 18.66 -4.31 2.93
CA ALA A 73 17.29 -4.51 2.47
C ALA A 73 16.80 -5.93 2.84
N PRO A 74 15.62 -6.09 3.46
CA PRO A 74 15.07 -7.40 3.80
C PRO A 74 14.94 -8.31 2.58
N ARG A 75 15.14 -9.62 2.75
CA ARG A 75 15.15 -10.62 1.67
C ARG A 75 14.17 -11.77 1.91
N ARG A 76 13.62 -11.89 3.11
CA ARG A 76 12.68 -12.95 3.51
C ARG A 76 11.53 -12.36 4.30
N VAL A 77 10.53 -11.87 3.56
CA VAL A 77 9.37 -11.19 4.11
C VAL A 77 8.22 -12.17 4.33
N VAL A 78 7.62 -12.16 5.52
CA VAL A 78 6.37 -12.86 5.80
C VAL A 78 5.26 -11.84 6.01
N LEU A 79 4.13 -12.07 5.34
CA LEU A 79 2.91 -11.27 5.45
C LEU A 79 1.83 -12.12 6.14
N PRO A 80 1.68 -12.05 7.47
CA PRO A 80 0.60 -12.73 8.17
C PRO A 80 -0.76 -12.16 7.75
N ASN A 81 -1.83 -12.85 8.16
CA ASN A 81 -3.17 -12.29 7.99
C ASN A 81 -3.26 -10.97 8.76
N GLY A 82 -3.74 -9.92 8.09
CA GLY A 82 -3.81 -8.57 8.63
C GLY A 82 -5.23 -8.03 8.59
N ALA A 83 -5.40 -6.80 9.12
CA ALA A 83 -6.65 -6.07 8.98
C ALA A 83 -6.84 -5.49 7.56
N SER A 84 -5.80 -5.55 6.74
CA SER A 84 -5.75 -5.04 5.37
C SER A 84 -5.01 -6.02 4.45
N VAL A 85 -5.13 -5.77 3.15
CA VAL A 85 -4.33 -6.39 2.07
C VAL A 85 -3.23 -5.45 1.57
N ALA A 86 -3.18 -4.23 2.12
CA ALA A 86 -2.27 -3.19 1.67
C ALA A 86 -0.80 -3.58 1.82
N GLU A 87 -0.45 -4.46 2.77
CA GLU A 87 0.92 -4.93 2.95
C GLU A 87 1.41 -5.72 1.72
N VAL A 88 0.63 -6.70 1.23
CA VAL A 88 0.99 -7.45 0.02
C VAL A 88 0.88 -6.58 -1.24
N GLU A 89 -0.13 -5.72 -1.33
CA GLU A 89 -0.29 -4.80 -2.47
C GLU A 89 0.87 -3.82 -2.58
N SER A 90 1.35 -3.27 -1.46
CA SER A 90 2.48 -2.34 -1.45
C SER A 90 3.76 -3.01 -1.95
N MET A 91 4.00 -4.26 -1.55
CA MET A 91 5.17 -5.02 -2.02
C MET A 91 5.11 -5.27 -3.54
N ILE A 92 3.92 -5.58 -4.07
CA ILE A 92 3.69 -5.77 -5.50
C ILE A 92 3.83 -4.46 -6.28
N ALA A 93 3.22 -3.38 -5.78
CA ALA A 93 3.26 -2.06 -6.43
C ALA A 93 4.68 -1.48 -6.49
N LEU A 94 5.51 -1.77 -5.49
CA LEU A 94 6.93 -1.39 -5.45
C LEU A 94 7.83 -2.35 -6.25
N GLY A 95 7.30 -3.44 -6.81
CA GLY A 95 8.07 -4.41 -7.59
C GLY A 95 9.05 -5.26 -6.76
N VAL A 96 8.80 -5.43 -5.45
CA VAL A 96 9.66 -6.16 -4.51
C VAL A 96 9.02 -7.43 -3.94
N GLN A 97 7.91 -7.87 -4.53
CA GLN A 97 7.14 -9.04 -4.11
C GLN A 97 7.95 -10.34 -4.11
N ASP A 98 9.01 -10.45 -4.90
CA ASP A 98 9.89 -11.64 -4.95
C ASP A 98 10.61 -11.92 -3.61
N ARG A 99 10.58 -10.95 -2.68
CA ARG A 99 11.12 -11.10 -1.32
C ARG A 99 10.13 -11.76 -0.36
N ILE A 100 8.86 -11.90 -0.75
CA ILE A 100 7.82 -12.50 0.08
C ILE A 100 7.98 -14.02 0.03
N VAL A 101 8.33 -14.60 1.18
CA VAL A 101 8.46 -16.06 1.31
C VAL A 101 7.16 -16.72 1.73
N ALA A 102 6.26 -15.97 2.39
CA ALA A 102 4.94 -16.46 2.76
C ALA A 102 3.93 -15.31 2.90
N ASN A 103 2.72 -15.50 2.37
CA ASN A 103 1.60 -14.57 2.47
C ASN A 103 0.32 -15.29 2.92
N SER A 104 -0.40 -14.68 3.85
CA SER A 104 -1.73 -15.14 4.28
C SER A 104 -2.84 -14.15 3.96
N GLN A 105 -2.53 -13.01 3.32
CA GLN A 105 -3.49 -12.00 2.91
C GLN A 105 -4.15 -12.38 1.57
N ARG A 106 -5.44 -12.09 1.44
CA ARG A 106 -6.25 -12.39 0.25
C ARG A 106 -7.22 -11.25 -0.01
N TYR A 107 -7.49 -10.96 -1.29
CA TYR A 107 -8.37 -9.86 -1.67
C TYR A 107 -9.40 -10.31 -2.69
N GLY A 108 -10.69 -10.26 -2.31
CA GLY A 108 -11.77 -10.76 -3.16
C GLY A 108 -12.29 -9.76 -4.19
N VAL A 109 -12.09 -8.45 -3.95
CA VAL A 109 -12.53 -7.36 -4.82
C VAL A 109 -11.50 -6.25 -4.70
N SER A 110 -10.95 -5.78 -5.83
CA SER A 110 -10.01 -4.67 -5.91
C SER A 110 -10.45 -3.66 -6.95
N ASP A 111 -10.14 -2.38 -6.72
CA ASP A 111 -10.30 -1.31 -7.70
C ASP A 111 -9.33 -1.49 -8.90
N ASP A 112 -8.23 -2.23 -8.70
CA ASP A 112 -7.41 -2.80 -9.77
C ASP A 112 -7.64 -4.32 -9.85
N PRO A 113 -8.49 -4.80 -10.77
CA PRO A 113 -8.78 -6.23 -10.91
C PRO A 113 -7.54 -7.10 -11.16
N THR A 114 -6.45 -6.52 -11.68
CA THR A 114 -5.20 -7.25 -11.90
C THR A 114 -4.49 -7.60 -10.59
N MET A 115 -4.79 -6.87 -9.51
CA MET A 115 -4.16 -7.07 -8.20
C MET A 115 -4.57 -8.39 -7.55
N ILE A 116 -5.81 -8.84 -7.75
CA ILE A 116 -6.31 -10.12 -7.19
C ILE A 116 -5.41 -11.28 -7.63
N ALA A 117 -5.22 -11.43 -8.95
CA ALA A 117 -4.38 -12.49 -9.49
C ALA A 117 -2.89 -12.36 -9.09
N LYS A 118 -2.39 -11.13 -8.92
CA LYS A 118 -1.01 -10.88 -8.46
C LYS A 118 -0.84 -11.31 -7.00
N ILE A 119 -1.80 -11.00 -6.12
CA ILE A 119 -1.78 -11.43 -4.72
C ILE A 119 -1.90 -12.95 -4.62
N ASP A 120 -2.80 -13.56 -5.39
CA ASP A 120 -2.99 -15.02 -5.38
C ASP A 120 -1.75 -15.79 -5.87
N ALA A 121 -0.90 -15.14 -6.68
CA ALA A 121 0.37 -15.71 -7.13
C ALA A 121 1.48 -15.67 -6.06
N VAL A 122 1.34 -14.86 -5.01
CA VAL A 122 2.33 -14.78 -3.92
C VAL A 122 2.28 -16.08 -3.10
N PRO A 123 3.44 -16.71 -2.79
CA PRO A 123 3.45 -18.00 -2.10
C PRO A 123 2.80 -17.92 -0.73
N THR A 124 1.90 -18.84 -0.41
CA THR A 124 1.33 -18.98 0.93
C THR A 124 2.25 -19.73 1.91
N ALA A 125 3.21 -20.48 1.38
CA ALA A 125 4.14 -21.35 2.12
C ALA A 125 3.49 -22.23 3.19
N GLY A 126 2.23 -22.63 2.95
CA GLY A 126 1.49 -23.50 3.86
C GLY A 126 1.05 -22.83 5.16
N LEU A 127 1.08 -21.49 5.25
CA LEU A 127 0.51 -20.77 6.39
C LEU A 127 -0.98 -21.08 6.52
N LYS A 128 -1.39 -21.43 7.74
CA LYS A 128 -2.77 -21.73 8.11
C LYS A 128 -3.23 -20.81 9.22
N LEU A 129 -4.46 -20.36 9.10
CA LEU A 129 -5.11 -19.59 10.14
C LEU A 129 -5.62 -20.50 11.26
N ASN A 130 -5.46 -20.04 12.51
CA ASN A 130 -6.12 -20.63 13.65
C ASN A 130 -7.60 -20.19 13.73
N LYS A 131 -8.31 -20.63 14.78
CA LYS A 131 -9.72 -20.30 15.03
C LYS A 131 -10.01 -18.78 15.19
N ASN A 132 -8.99 -17.97 15.42
CA ASN A 132 -9.08 -16.51 15.55
C ASN A 132 -8.62 -15.77 14.30
N PHE A 133 -8.44 -16.50 13.19
CA PHE A 133 -7.98 -15.94 11.92
C PHE A 133 -6.56 -15.36 11.97
N GLU A 134 -5.71 -15.88 12.86
CA GLU A 134 -4.30 -15.49 12.97
C GLU A 134 -3.37 -16.59 12.47
N VAL A 135 -2.21 -16.21 11.95
CA VAL A 135 -1.13 -17.14 11.62
C VAL A 135 -0.34 -17.43 12.91
N PRO A 136 -0.27 -18.70 13.38
CA PRO A 136 0.51 -19.05 14.58
C PRO A 136 1.98 -18.64 14.47
N ARG A 137 2.55 -18.20 15.60
CA ARG A 137 3.93 -17.70 15.70
C ARG A 137 4.95 -18.72 15.20
N GLU A 138 4.76 -20.00 15.51
CA GLU A 138 5.63 -21.10 15.08
C GLU A 138 5.68 -21.22 13.57
N GLN A 139 4.55 -21.02 12.89
CA GLN A 139 4.50 -21.08 11.43
C GLN A 139 5.27 -19.93 10.80
N VAL A 140 5.22 -18.73 11.41
CA VAL A 140 6.01 -17.57 10.97
C VAL A 140 7.51 -17.81 11.21
N LEU A 141 7.89 -18.29 12.40
CA LEU A 141 9.28 -18.59 12.74
C LEU A 141 9.86 -19.70 11.86
N ALA A 142 9.06 -20.71 11.50
CA ALA A 142 9.47 -21.79 10.60
C ALA A 142 9.88 -21.28 9.22
N GLN A 143 9.35 -20.12 8.78
CA GLN A 143 9.78 -19.49 7.52
C GLN A 143 11.14 -18.79 7.63
N SER A 144 11.74 -18.68 8.82
CA SER A 144 12.99 -17.93 9.05
C SER A 144 13.00 -16.55 8.38
N PRO A 145 12.02 -15.67 8.65
CA PRO A 145 11.95 -14.34 8.05
C PRO A 145 12.99 -13.39 8.63
N ASP A 146 13.40 -12.40 7.82
CA ASP A 146 14.15 -11.22 8.27
C ASP A 146 13.28 -9.96 8.38
N LEU A 147 12.03 -10.03 7.92
CA LEU A 147 11.00 -9.01 8.13
C LEU A 147 9.62 -9.67 8.19
N VAL A 148 8.80 -9.24 9.16
CA VAL A 148 7.37 -9.52 9.22
C VAL A 148 6.65 -8.18 9.13
N ILE A 149 5.80 -8.01 8.12
CA ILE A 149 4.99 -6.78 7.96
C ILE A 149 3.58 -7.09 8.42
N SER A 150 3.11 -6.40 9.46
CA SER A 150 1.75 -6.56 9.96
C SER A 150 1.21 -5.24 10.48
N THR A 151 -0.08 -5.02 10.26
CA THR A 151 -0.86 -3.92 10.82
C THR A 151 -1.24 -4.11 12.30
N TRP A 152 -1.02 -5.29 12.87
CA TRP A 152 -1.42 -5.61 14.24
C TRP A 152 -0.42 -6.53 14.95
N ALA A 153 -0.14 -6.27 16.22
CA ALA A 153 0.82 -7.05 17.01
C ALA A 153 0.25 -8.36 17.60
N GLY A 154 -1.08 -8.55 17.58
CA GLY A 154 -1.84 -9.55 18.36
C GLY A 154 -1.24 -10.95 18.48
N GLY A 155 -0.90 -11.59 17.36
CA GLY A 155 -0.32 -12.94 17.36
C GLY A 155 1.10 -13.05 17.94
N PHE A 156 1.75 -11.92 18.26
CA PHE A 156 3.11 -11.82 18.79
C PHE A 156 3.20 -11.16 20.16
N ASP A 157 2.08 -10.70 20.73
CA ASP A 157 2.05 -10.11 22.07
C ASP A 157 1.57 -11.15 23.09
N ASP A 158 2.47 -11.56 23.99
CA ASP A 158 2.18 -12.55 25.03
C ASP A 158 1.09 -12.09 26.03
N LYS A 159 0.79 -10.79 26.12
CA LYS A 159 -0.32 -10.26 26.94
C LYS A 159 -1.67 -10.40 26.24
N ILE A 160 -1.67 -10.35 24.92
CA ILE A 160 -2.86 -10.56 24.09
C ILE A 160 -3.09 -12.07 23.94
N TRP A 161 -2.01 -12.85 23.89
CA TRP A 161 -2.03 -14.28 23.63
C TRP A 161 -1.10 -15.04 24.60
N PRO A 162 -1.51 -15.25 25.87
CA PRO A 162 -0.70 -16.03 26.80
C PRO A 162 -0.49 -17.43 26.22
N THR A 163 0.77 -17.83 26.12
CA THR A 163 1.29 -19.04 25.47
C THR A 163 0.71 -20.37 25.99
N SER A 164 -0.27 -20.36 26.88
CA SER A 164 -0.93 -21.54 27.44
C SER A 164 -2.38 -21.74 26.97
N SER A 165 -3.17 -20.69 26.71
CA SER A 165 -4.60 -20.87 26.35
C SER A 165 -4.81 -21.15 24.86
N ALA A 166 -3.82 -20.84 24.03
CA ALA A 166 -3.88 -20.96 22.58
C ALA A 166 -3.46 -22.33 22.02
N TYR A 167 -2.59 -23.03 22.75
CA TYR A 167 -2.09 -24.34 22.34
C TYR A 167 -2.90 -25.49 22.95
N ALA A 168 -3.75 -25.22 23.93
CA ALA A 168 -4.56 -26.22 24.61
C ALA A 168 -5.76 -26.72 23.78
N GLU A 169 -6.04 -26.11 22.61
CA GLU A 169 -7.18 -26.46 21.76
C GLU A 169 -6.81 -26.63 20.27
N GLN A 170 -5.60 -27.10 19.98
CA GLN A 170 -5.27 -27.62 18.64
C GLN A 170 -5.68 -29.09 18.52
#